data_AF-A0A2K8T8V9-F1
#
_entry.id   AF-A0A2K8T8V9-F1
#
_cell.length_a   1.000
_cell.length_b   1.000
_cell.length_c   1.000
_cell.angle_alpha   90.00
_cell.angle_beta   90.00
_cell.angle_gamma   90.00
#
_symmetry.space_group_name_H-M   'P 1'
#
loop_
_entity.id
_entity.type
_entity.pdbx_description
1 polymer ?
#
loop_
_entity_poly.entity_id
_entity_poly.type
_entity_poly.pdbx_seq_one_letter_code
_entity_poly.pdbx_strand_id
1 'polypeptide(L)' 'MLNQNQLRRLEAIDRWLREIRDSEEFSQLEYSPDVMLGDAIQAVGVANCKHKRFKPQTRRF' A
#
# COMPACT_ATOMS: atom_id res chain seq x y z
N MET A 1 13.53 3.37 8.52
CA MET A 1 12.49 2.53 9.14
C MET A 1 11.27 3.41 9.35
N LEU A 2 10.07 2.98 8.97
CA LEU A 2 8.84 3.75 9.19
C LEU A 2 8.38 3.63 10.64
N ASN A 3 7.89 4.70 11.24
CA ASN A 3 7.31 4.66 12.58
C ASN A 3 5.85 4.16 12.55
N GLN A 4 5.28 3.84 13.71
CA GLN A 4 3.91 3.31 13.83
C GLN A 4 2.83 4.24 13.27
N ASN A 5 3.03 5.55 13.32
CA ASN A 5 2.11 6.51 12.73
C ASN A 5 2.17 6.46 11.20
N GLN A 6 3.37 6.38 10.63
CA GLN A 6 3.59 6.24 9.19
C GLN A 6 3.02 4.92 8.65
N LEU A 7 3.13 3.83 9.40
CA LEU A 7 2.51 2.55 9.03
C LEU A 7 0.99 2.63 9.01
N ARG A 8 0.37 3.18 10.07
CA ARG A 8 -1.09 3.37 10.11
C ARG A 8 -1.60 4.22 8.96
N ARG A 9 -0.85 5.26 8.59
CA ARG A 9 -1.16 6.08 7.42
C ARG A 9 -1.05 5.29 6.11
N LEU A 10 -0.03 4.45 5.94
CA LEU A 10 0.10 3.60 4.76
C LEU A 10 -1.01 2.55 4.66
N GLU A 11 -1.43 1.96 5.78
CA GLU A 11 -2.56 1.02 5.81
C GLU A 11 -3.88 1.72 5.43
N ALA A 12 -4.11 2.93 5.92
CA ALA A 12 -5.27 3.74 5.52
C ALA A 12 -5.24 4.09 4.03
N ILE A 13 -4.06 4.47 3.51
CA ILE A 13 -3.88 4.77 2.08
C ILE A 13 -4.10 3.52 1.22
N ASP A 14 -3.56 2.35 1.60
CA ASP A 14 -3.79 1.08 0.87
C ASP A 14 -5.29 0.76 0.77
N ARG A 15 -6.01 0.94 1.89
CA ARG A 15 -7.45 0.72 1.95
C ARG A 15 -8.22 1.66 1.02
N TRP A 16 -7.94 2.97 1.09
CA TRP A 16 -8.61 3.94 0.23
C TRP A 16 -8.32 3.70 -1.25
N LEU A 17 -7.09 3.33 -1.61
CA LEU A 17 -6.75 3.02 -3.01
C LEU A 17 -7.52 1.80 -3.54
N ARG A 18 -7.76 0.78 -2.71
CA ARG A 18 -8.59 -0.37 -3.08
C ARG A 18 -10.05 0.02 -3.22
N GLU A 19 -10.58 0.81 -2.29
CA GLU A 19 -11.96 1.29 -2.34
C GLU A 19 -12.21 2.15 -3.59
N ILE A 20 -11.25 3.01 -3.97
CA ILE A 20 -11.31 3.79 -5.22
C ILE A 20 -11.25 2.87 -6.43
N ARG A 21 -10.33 1.90 -6.47
CA ARG A 21 -10.19 0.97 -7.60
C ARG A 21 -11.47 0.16 -7.82
N ASP A 22 -12.09 -0.29 -6.74
CA ASP A 22 -13.26 -1.16 -6.76
C ASP A 22 -14.58 -0.35 -6.90
N SER A 23 -14.50 0.98 -7.03
CA SER A 23 -15.65 1.86 -7.22
C SER A 23 -16.15 1.85 -8.66
N GLU A 24 -17.47 1.95 -8.82
CA GLU A 24 -18.13 1.93 -10.14
C GLU A 24 -17.77 3.19 -10.94
N GLU A 25 -17.64 4.33 -10.27
CA GLU A 25 -17.21 5.60 -10.86
C GLU A 25 -15.79 5.51 -11.43
N PHE A 26 -14.90 4.77 -10.75
CA PHE A 26 -13.54 4.55 -11.26
C PHE A 26 -13.53 3.64 -12.49
N SER A 27 -14.40 2.63 -12.54
CA SER A 27 -14.52 1.74 -13.71
C SER A 27 -15.02 2.42 -14.97
N GLN A 28 -15.76 3.54 -14.83
CA GLN A 28 -16.33 4.32 -15.92
C GLN A 28 -15.38 5.40 -16.44
N LEU A 29 -14.31 5.70 -15.71
CA LEU A 29 -13.26 6.57 -16.21
C LEU A 29 -12.50 5.82 -17.31
N GLU A 30 -12.53 6.35 -18.54
CA GLU A 30 -11.59 5.98 -19.60
C GLU A 30 -10.21 6.54 -19.20
N TYR A 31 -9.64 5.94 -18.16
CA TYR A 31 -8.53 6.51 -17.41
C TYR A 31 -7.21 6.03 -18.02
N SER A 32 -6.48 6.98 -18.61
CA SER A 32 -5.14 6.76 -19.15
C SER A 32 -4.18 7.83 -18.65
N PRO A 33 -3.37 7.52 -17.62
CA PRO A 33 -2.11 8.22 -17.42
C PRO A 33 -0.94 7.26 -17.13
N ASP A 34 0.27 7.76 -17.35
CA ASP A 34 1.56 7.04 -17.31
C ASP A 34 1.92 6.32 -15.99
N VAL A 35 1.10 6.43 -14.96
CA VAL A 35 1.23 5.69 -13.69
C VAL A 35 -0.15 5.15 -13.32
N MET A 36 -0.31 3.83 -13.36
CA MET A 36 -1.60 3.18 -13.08
C MET A 36 -1.87 3.17 -11.57
N LEU A 37 -3.16 3.21 -11.18
CA LEU A 37 -3.58 2.99 -9.79
C LEU A 37 -3.02 1.67 -9.22
N GLY A 38 -2.80 0.67 -10.09
CA GLY A 38 -2.09 -0.56 -9.76
C GLY A 38 -0.65 -0.34 -9.26
N ASP A 39 0.08 0.61 -9.84
CA ASP A 39 1.45 0.95 -9.43
C ASP A 39 1.47 1.63 -8.06
N ALA A 40 0.49 2.50 -7.78
CA ALA A 40 0.32 3.10 -6.46
C ALA A 40 0.00 2.04 -5.39
N ILE A 41 -0.91 1.11 -5.68
CA ILE A 41 -1.24 -0.02 -4.80
C ILE A 41 0.00 -0.89 -4.56
N GLN A 42 0.76 -1.22 -5.62
CA GLN A 42 1.94 -2.06 -5.51
C GLN A 42 3.05 -1.37 -4.68
N ALA A 43 3.29 -0.07 -4.90
CA ALA A 43 4.28 0.69 -4.15
C ALA A 43 3.94 0.75 -2.65
N VAL A 44 2.67 0.98 -2.31
CA VAL A 44 2.19 0.99 -0.91
C VAL A 44 2.29 -0.41 -0.29
N GLY A 45 1.90 -1.46 -1.03
CA GLY A 45 2.03 -2.85 -0.60
C GLY A 45 3.47 -3.25 -0.30
N VAL A 46 4.42 -2.89 -1.18
CA VAL A 46 5.86 -3.14 -0.98
C VAL A 46 6.39 -2.37 0.22
N ALA A 47 5.99 -1.11 0.41
CA ALA A 47 6.37 -0.31 1.57
C ALA A 47 5.89 -0.95 2.89
N ASN A 48 4.65 -1.47 2.92
CA ASN A 48 4.10 -2.19 4.07
C ASN A 48 4.76 -3.56 4.31
N CYS A 49 5.06 -4.33 3.25
CA CYS A 49 5.69 -5.64 3.36
C CYS A 49 7.17 -5.56 3.82
N LYS A 50 7.92 -4.56 3.36
CA LYS A 50 9.32 -4.34 3.82
C LYS A 50 9.42 -4.14 5.33
N HIS A 51 8.38 -3.60 5.96
CA HIS A 51 8.35 -3.42 7.42
C HIS A 51 8.09 -4.74 8.18
N LYS A 52 7.24 -5.62 7.65
CA LYS A 52 6.93 -6.91 8.29
C LYS A 52 8.09 -7.92 8.23
N ARG A 53 9.03 -7.78 7.28
CA ARG A 53 10.23 -8.63 7.15
C ARG A 53 11.37 -8.29 8.12
N PHE A 54 11.32 -7.16 8.81
CA PHE A 54 12.29 -6.79 9.85
C PHE A 54 11.69 -6.96 11.26
N LYS A 55 11.32 -8.20 11.61
CA LYS A 55 11.40 -8.60 13.03
C LYS A 55 12.69 -9.40 13.17
N PRO A 56 13.73 -8.90 13.85
CA PRO A 56 14.86 -9.73 14.18
C PRO A 56 14.33 -10.88 15.04
N GLN A 57 14.36 -12.09 14.51
CA GLN A 57 14.29 -13.29 15.33
C GLN A 57 15.53 -13.25 16.22
N THR A 58 15.35 -12.84 17.47
CA THR A 58 16.35 -13.02 18.52
C THR A 58 16.58 -14.52 18.63
N ARG A 59 17.61 -15.03 17.93
CA ARG A 59 18.17 -16.35 18.20
C ARG A 59 18.75 -16.27 19.62
N ARG A 60 18.00 -16.79 20.58
CA ARG A 60 18.55 -17.15 21.89
C ARG A 60 19.50 -18.32 21.66
N PHE A 61 20.79 -18.06 21.87
CA PHE A 61 21.76 -19.08 22.23
C PHE A 61 21.69 -19.28 23.74
#